data_AF-A0A7C4RCG3-F1
#
_entry.id   AF-A0A7C4RCG3-F1
#
_cell.length_a   1.000
_cell.length_b   1.000
_cell.length_c   1.000
_cell.angle_alpha   90.00
_cell.angle_beta   90.00
_cell.angle_gamma   90.00
#
_symmetry.space_group_name_H-M   'P 1'
#
loop_
_entity.id
_entity.type
_entity.pdbx_description
1 polymer ?
#
loop_
_entity_poly.entity_id
_entity_poly.type
_entity_poly.pdbx_seq_one_letter_code
_entity_poly.pdbx_strand_id
1 'polypeptide(L)'
;MSLLKSIVDNYMQKVSRLKEHCYRYLGTRRWGKSVVLMVVDAAFTSIDLNYFTTVVPKVEEFNTEFVKTREIRNLKELAKANINELR
;
A
#
# COMPACT_ATOMS: atom_id res chain seq x y z
N MET A 1 -19.51 -19.81 21.45
CA MET A 1 -18.53 -19.44 20.39
C MET A 1 -18.53 -20.53 19.35
N SER A 2 -18.59 -20.21 18.05
CA SER A 2 -18.65 -21.24 16.99
C SER A 2 -17.33 -22.02 16.89
N LEU A 3 -17.41 -23.31 16.54
CA LEU A 3 -16.24 -24.20 16.34
C LEU A 3 -15.23 -23.62 15.34
N LEU A 4 -15.72 -22.97 14.29
CA LEU A 4 -14.88 -22.29 13.30
C LEU A 4 -14.03 -21.20 13.95
N LYS A 5 -14.62 -20.36 14.81
CA LYS A 5 -13.88 -19.28 15.48
C LYS A 5 -12.77 -19.83 16.37
N SER A 6 -13.03 -20.91 17.13
CA SER A 6 -11.98 -21.51 17.98
C SER A 6 -10.82 -22.09 17.17
N ILE A 7 -11.12 -22.70 16.01
CA ILE A 7 -10.08 -23.23 15.11
C ILE A 7 -9.25 -22.07 14.55
N VAL A 8 -9.90 -21.05 14.00
CA VAL A 8 -9.21 -19.86 13.43
C VAL A 8 -8.36 -19.17 14.50
N ASP A 9 -8.90 -18.96 15.70
CA ASP A 9 -8.18 -18.32 16.81
C ASP A 9 -6.92 -19.14 17.20
N ASN A 10 -7.01 -20.47 17.26
CA ASN A 10 -5.86 -21.35 17.55
C ASN A 10 -4.74 -21.22 16.51
N TYR A 11 -5.08 -21.16 15.23
CA TYR A 11 -4.08 -20.96 14.17
C TYR A 11 -3.50 -19.55 14.19
N MET A 12 -4.32 -18.52 14.38
CA MET A 12 -3.85 -17.13 14.46
C MET A 12 -2.89 -16.89 15.62
N GLN A 13 -3.07 -17.59 16.75
CA GLN A 13 -2.13 -17.54 17.88
C GLN A 13 -0.73 -18.04 17.52
N LYS A 14 -0.60 -19.00 16.59
CA LYS A 14 0.70 -19.54 16.13
C LYS A 14 1.48 -18.55 15.27
N VAL A 15 0.82 -17.53 14.73
CA VAL A 15 1.40 -16.51 13.84
C VAL A 15 1.25 -15.11 14.44
N SER A 16 1.71 -14.92 15.68
CA SER A 16 1.61 -13.64 16.41
C SER A 16 2.14 -12.43 15.61
N ARG A 17 3.21 -12.61 14.81
CA ARG A 17 3.75 -11.57 13.92
C ARG A 17 2.74 -11.13 12.84
N LEU A 18 1.89 -12.03 12.34
CA LEU A 18 0.88 -11.68 11.32
C LEU A 18 -0.06 -10.59 11.84
N LYS A 19 -0.44 -10.64 13.13
CA LYS A 19 -1.26 -9.62 13.78
C LYS A 19 -0.58 -8.25 13.75
N GLU A 20 0.72 -8.17 13.98
CA GLU A 20 1.49 -6.92 13.87
C GLU A 20 1.51 -6.38 12.43
N HIS A 21 1.68 -7.27 11.45
CA HIS A 21 1.56 -6.90 10.04
C HIS A 21 0.16 -6.34 9.73
N CYS A 22 -0.92 -7.03 10.11
CA CYS A 22 -2.29 -6.58 9.93
C CYS A 22 -2.55 -5.20 10.57
N TYR A 23 -2.10 -4.97 11.80
CA TYR A 23 -2.25 -3.67 12.45
C TYR A 23 -1.46 -2.56 11.76
N ARG A 24 -0.30 -2.86 11.17
CA ARG A 24 0.41 -1.87 10.36
C ARG A 24 -0.40 -1.46 9.12
N TYR A 25 -1.05 -2.39 8.46
CA TYR A 25 -1.93 -2.09 7.32
C TYR A 25 -3.16 -1.28 7.75
N LEU A 26 -3.84 -1.70 8.83
CA LEU A 26 -5.02 -0.99 9.36
C LEU A 26 -4.69 0.42 9.85
N GLY A 27 -3.48 0.63 10.38
CA GLY A 27 -3.01 1.94 10.82
C GLY A 27 -2.41 2.81 9.71
N THR A 28 -2.64 2.48 8.43
CA THR A 28 -2.15 3.27 7.28
C THR A 28 -0.63 3.46 7.33
N ARG A 29 0.13 2.46 7.81
CA ARG A 29 1.60 2.54 7.97
C ARG A 29 2.37 2.00 6.77
N ARG A 30 1.68 1.57 5.70
CA ARG A 30 2.34 1.18 4.44
C ARG A 30 2.99 2.41 3.80
N TRP A 31 4.03 2.21 3.00
CA TRP A 31 4.70 3.28 2.26
C TRP A 31 5.14 4.46 3.14
N GLY A 32 5.68 4.18 4.33
CA GLY A 32 6.13 5.22 5.26
C GLY A 32 5.00 6.14 5.76
N LYS A 33 3.75 5.65 5.79
CA LYS A 33 2.51 6.41 6.05
C LYS A 33 2.08 7.37 4.93
N SER A 34 2.62 7.22 3.73
CA SER A 34 2.22 8.00 2.57
C SER A 34 0.92 7.46 1.95
N VAL A 35 -0.18 8.16 2.17
CA VAL A 35 -1.49 7.83 1.57
C VAL A 35 -1.45 7.96 0.05
N VAL A 36 -0.68 8.92 -0.49
CA VAL A 36 -0.47 9.09 -1.95
C VAL A 36 0.08 7.79 -2.55
N LEU A 37 1.16 7.26 -1.97
CA LEU A 37 1.79 6.02 -2.47
C LEU A 37 0.87 4.81 -2.30
N MET A 38 0.03 4.78 -1.26
CA MET A 38 -0.98 3.72 -1.11
C MET A 38 -2.03 3.75 -2.22
N VAL A 39 -2.47 4.93 -2.66
CA VAL A 39 -3.40 5.05 -3.79
C VAL A 39 -2.74 4.63 -5.11
N VAL A 40 -1.49 5.02 -5.33
CA VAL A 40 -0.71 4.62 -6.53
C VAL A 40 -0.47 3.11 -6.56
N ASP A 41 -0.09 2.50 -5.42
CA ASP A 41 0.06 1.04 -5.26
C ASP A 41 -1.25 0.30 -5.57
N ALA A 42 -2.38 0.79 -5.05
CA ALA A 42 -3.69 0.22 -5.34
C ALA A 42 -4.07 0.35 -6.82
N ALA A 43 -3.75 1.47 -7.47
CA ALA A 43 -4.02 1.70 -8.89
C ALA A 43 -3.21 0.78 -9.82
N PHE A 44 -1.94 0.54 -9.52
CA PHE A 44 -1.15 -0.45 -10.27
C PHE A 44 -1.59 -1.89 -9.98
N THR A 45 -2.04 -2.18 -8.76
CA THR A 45 -2.55 -3.51 -8.40
C THR A 45 -3.89 -3.80 -9.08
N SER A 46 -4.73 -2.79 -9.33
CA SER A 46 -6.07 -2.98 -9.93
C SER A 46 -6.03 -3.38 -11.41
N ILE A 47 -4.88 -3.28 -12.07
CA ILE A 47 -4.67 -3.70 -13.46
C ILE A 47 -3.96 -5.06 -13.58
N ASP A 48 -3.95 -5.84 -12.50
CA ASP A 48 -3.44 -7.23 -12.44
C ASP A 48 -1.97 -7.41 -12.83
N LEU A 49 -1.16 -6.40 -12.52
CA LEU A 49 0.30 -6.49 -12.65
C LEU A 49 0.92 -7.31 -11.51
N ASN A 50 2.08 -7.93 -11.79
CA ASN A 50 2.79 -8.64 -10.75
C ASN A 50 3.19 -7.69 -9.60
N TYR A 51 2.70 -8.00 -8.40
CA TYR A 51 2.87 -7.13 -7.25
C TYR A 51 4.36 -6.87 -6.91
N PHE A 52 5.17 -7.92 -6.88
CA PHE A 52 6.55 -7.82 -6.40
C PHE A 52 7.53 -7.38 -7.48
N THR A 53 7.31 -7.78 -8.73
CA THR A 53 8.25 -7.47 -9.82
C THR A 53 7.85 -6.25 -10.64
N THR A 54 6.62 -5.74 -10.49
CA THR A 54 6.12 -4.60 -11.26
C THR A 54 5.54 -3.50 -10.39
N VAL A 55 4.56 -3.80 -9.54
CA VAL A 55 3.88 -2.77 -8.73
C VAL A 55 4.83 -2.10 -7.76
N VAL A 56 5.50 -2.86 -6.89
CA VAL A 56 6.41 -2.31 -5.89
C VAL A 56 7.53 -1.46 -6.52
N PRO A 57 8.25 -1.92 -7.56
CA PRO A 57 9.24 -1.09 -8.25
C PRO A 57 8.65 0.22 -8.82
N LYS A 58 7.48 0.17 -9.47
CA LYS A 58 6.88 1.37 -10.07
C LYS A 58 6.34 2.37 -9.04
N VAL A 59 5.89 1.91 -7.88
CA VAL A 59 5.52 2.81 -6.78
C VAL A 59 6.76 3.48 -6.16
N GLU A 60 7.90 2.78 -6.06
CA GLU A 60 9.16 3.39 -5.57
C GLU A 60 9.77 4.39 -6.58
N GLU A 61 9.64 4.12 -7.87
CA GLU A 61 10.00 5.05 -8.95
C GLU A 61 9.18 6.34 -8.80
N PHE A 62 7.85 6.22 -8.73
CA PHE A 62 6.94 7.35 -8.48
C PHE A 62 7.27 8.10 -7.18
N ASN A 63 7.59 7.38 -6.10
CA ASN A 63 7.97 7.97 -4.82
C ASN A 63 9.22 8.86 -4.96
N THR A 64 10.22 8.36 -5.70
CA THR A 64 11.50 9.04 -5.86
C THR A 64 11.37 10.27 -6.75
N GLU A 65 10.58 10.18 -7.81
CA GLU A 65 10.41 11.26 -8.79
C GLU A 65 9.47 12.35 -8.31
N PHE A 66 8.34 12.01 -7.67
CA PHE A 66 7.26 12.99 -7.42
C PHE A 66 6.97 13.26 -5.94
N VAL A 67 7.18 12.28 -5.05
CA VAL A 67 6.84 12.44 -3.62
C VAL A 67 8.02 13.00 -2.83
N LYS A 68 9.23 12.45 -3.02
CA LYS A 68 10.45 12.93 -2.34
C LYS A 68 10.87 14.33 -2.80
N THR A 69 10.66 14.66 -4.07
CA THR A 69 10.88 15.99 -4.67
C THR A 69 9.84 17.03 -4.20
N ARG A 70 8.78 16.59 -3.51
CA ARG A 70 7.65 17.40 -3.02
C ARG A 70 6.79 18.01 -4.14
N GLU A 71 6.76 17.39 -5.31
CA GLU A 71 5.83 17.75 -6.39
C GLU A 71 4.41 17.27 -6.09
N ILE A 72 4.27 16.08 -5.49
CA ILE A 72 2.98 15.50 -5.06
C ILE A 72 3.04 15.14 -3.58
N ARG A 73 2.44 15.98 -2.75
CA ARG A 73 2.47 15.89 -1.28
C ARG A 73 1.17 15.33 -0.70
N ASN A 74 0.07 15.44 -1.43
CA ASN A 74 -1.25 15.06 -0.97
C ASN A 74 -2.14 14.59 -2.12
N LEU A 75 -3.29 14.00 -1.78
CA LEU A 75 -4.23 13.47 -2.77
C LEU A 75 -4.84 14.54 -3.69
N LYS A 76 -4.93 15.79 -3.24
CA LYS A 76 -5.45 16.89 -4.06
C LYS A 76 -4.48 17.26 -5.17
N GLU A 77 -3.18 17.26 -4.88
CA GLU A 77 -2.12 17.45 -5.87
C GLU A 77 -2.06 16.27 -6.83
N LEU A 78 -2.13 15.03 -6.32
CA LEU A 78 -2.18 13.83 -7.16
C LEU A 78 -3.36 13.88 -8.14
N ALA A 79 -4.56 14.26 -7.66
CA ALA A 79 -5.76 14.35 -8.50
C ALA A 79 -5.70 15.46 -9.56
N LYS A 80 -4.82 16.45 -9.38
CA LYS A 80 -4.61 17.56 -10.32
C LYS A 80 -3.40 17.35 -11.22
N ALA A 81 -2.58 16.34 -10.94
CA ALA A 81 -1.36 16.08 -11.69
C ALA A 81 -1.70 15.79 -13.16
N ASN A 82 -0.90 16.37 -14.05
CA ASN A 82 -1.05 16.17 -15.47
C ASN A 82 -0.44 14.81 -15.85
N ILE A 83 -1.23 13.93 -16.47
CA ILE A 83 -0.76 12.60 -16.88
C ILE A 83 0.47 12.66 -17.80
N ASN A 84 0.59 13.73 -18.61
CA ASN A 84 1.74 13.90 -19.50
C ASN A 84 3.04 14.25 -18.75
N GLU A 85 2.94 14.78 -17.54
CA GLU A 85 4.09 15.10 -16.67
C GLU A 85 4.46 13.90 -15.78
N LEU A 86 3.60 12.88 -15.71
CA LEU A 86 3.80 11.64 -14.94
C LEU A 86 4.27 10.46 -15.81
N ARG A 87 4.63 10.72 -17.07
CA ARG A 87 4.98 9.72 -18.09
C ARG A 87 6.47 9.64 -18.34
#